data_AF-A0A951XC09-F1
#
_entry.id   AF-A0A951XC09-F1
#
_cell.length_a   1.000
_cell.length_b   1.000
_cell.length_c   1.000
_cell.angle_alpha   90.00
_cell.angle_beta   90.00
_cell.angle_gamma   90.00
#
_symmetry.space_group_name_H-M   'P 1'
#
loop_
_entity.id
_entity.type
_entity.pdbx_description
1 polymer ?
#
loop_
_entity_poly.entity_id
_entity_poly.type
_entity_poly.pdbx_seq_one_letter_code
_entity_poly.pdbx_strand_id
1 'polypeptide(L)'
;MNPLKAIVFSAMLIMAACNHAKHSHAQKNDPASLRFEQLNGDWQLTYITGPRIAFEGLYPDDKPRIRFKTADTSVSGNTGCNVFSGKFKTEQLKIS
;
A
#
# COMPACT_ATOMS: atom_id res chain seq x y z
N MET A 1 42.44 -35.49 -36.83
CA MET A 1 41.26 -35.33 -35.94
C MET A 1 40.00 -35.69 -36.71
N ASN A 2 39.14 -36.53 -36.12
CA ASN A 2 37.96 -37.09 -36.80
C ASN A 2 36.87 -36.02 -37.00
N PRO A 3 36.29 -35.89 -38.21
CA PRO A 3 35.29 -34.86 -38.50
C PRO A 3 34.00 -35.02 -37.66
N LEU A 4 33.78 -36.22 -37.11
CA LEU A 4 32.64 -36.52 -36.25
C LEU A 4 32.69 -35.80 -34.89
N LYS A 5 33.88 -35.46 -34.37
CA LYS A 5 34.03 -34.76 -33.08
C LYS A 5 33.79 -33.26 -33.19
N ALA A 6 33.96 -32.67 -34.38
CA ALA A 6 33.73 -31.25 -34.62
C ALA A 6 32.24 -30.88 -34.63
N ILE A 7 31.37 -31.83 -35.02
CA ILE A 7 29.92 -31.60 -35.10
C ILE A 7 29.29 -31.59 -33.71
N VAL A 8 29.78 -32.41 -32.77
CA VAL A 8 29.25 -32.49 -31.40
C VAL A 8 29.57 -31.23 -30.58
N PHE A 9 30.66 -30.53 -30.89
CA PHE A 9 31.03 -29.28 -30.20
C PHE A 9 30.26 -28.03 -30.68
N SER A 10 29.51 -28.12 -31.78
CA SER A 10 28.80 -26.98 -32.37
C SER A 10 27.35 -26.81 -31.88
N ALA A 11 26.85 -27.70 -31.01
CA ALA A 11 25.45 -27.70 -30.57
C ALA A 11 25.20 -27.05 -29.20
N MET A 12 26.18 -26.33 -28.63
CA MET A 12 26.09 -25.73 -27.29
C MET A 12 26.28 -24.20 -27.31
N LEU A 13 25.57 -23.49 -28.20
CA LEU A 13 25.66 -22.03 -28.32
C LEU A 13 24.35 -21.39 -28.82
N ILE A 14 23.22 -21.67 -28.16
CA ILE A 14 22.06 -20.77 -28.21
C ILE A 14 21.69 -20.43 -26.77
N MET A 15 22.30 -19.35 -26.30
CA MET A 15 22.11 -18.78 -24.98
C MET A 15 20.65 -18.32 -24.82
N ALA A 16 20.01 -18.82 -23.77
CA ALA A 16 18.80 -18.23 -23.23
C ALA A 16 19.13 -16.82 -22.67
N ALA A 17 18.65 -15.78 -23.33
CA ALA A 17 18.73 -14.41 -22.82
C ALA A 17 17.49 -13.60 -23.19
N CYS A 18 16.33 -14.02 -22.67
CA CYS A 18 15.27 -13.06 -22.33
C CYS A 18 15.40 -12.76 -20.83
N ASN A 19 16.41 -11.97 -20.45
CA ASN A 19 16.26 -11.17 -19.25
C ASN A 19 15.22 -10.11 -19.60
N HIS A 20 13.94 -10.43 -19.42
CA HIS A 20 12.95 -9.40 -19.11
C HIS A 20 13.47 -8.75 -17.84
N ALA A 21 14.13 -7.60 -18.01
CA ALA A 21 14.36 -6.68 -16.93
C ALA A 21 12.99 -6.51 -16.27
N LYS A 22 12.84 -7.06 -15.06
CA LYS A 22 11.75 -6.68 -14.18
C LYS A 22 11.81 -5.16 -14.20
N HIS A 23 10.73 -4.52 -14.64
CA HIS A 23 10.49 -3.12 -14.37
C HIS A 23 10.68 -2.96 -12.87
N SER A 24 11.88 -2.54 -12.46
CA SER A 24 12.06 -1.80 -11.24
C SER A 24 11.05 -0.68 -11.41
N HIS A 25 10.06 -0.63 -10.52
CA HIS A 25 9.21 0.54 -10.42
C HIS A 25 10.17 1.72 -10.19
N ALA A 26 10.55 2.38 -11.29
CA ALA A 26 11.02 3.73 -11.25
C ALA A 26 9.95 4.45 -10.45
N GLN A 27 10.34 4.92 -9.28
CA GLN A 27 9.51 5.69 -8.39
C GLN A 27 9.03 6.90 -9.18
N LYS A 28 7.90 6.75 -9.88
CA LYS A 28 7.22 7.86 -10.51
C LYS A 28 6.77 8.71 -9.35
N ASN A 29 7.37 9.90 -9.24
CA ASN A 29 6.88 10.98 -8.38
C ASN A 29 5.54 11.47 -8.94
N ASP A 30 4.53 10.61 -8.94
CA ASP A 30 3.16 10.95 -9.26
C ASP A 30 2.57 11.63 -8.00
N PRO A 31 2.06 12.86 -8.10
CA PRO A 31 1.37 13.51 -6.99
C PRO A 31 0.25 12.66 -6.36
N ALA A 32 -0.34 11.71 -7.07
CA ALA A 32 -1.32 10.79 -6.52
C ALA A 32 -0.69 9.73 -5.59
N SER A 33 0.47 9.16 -5.94
CA SER A 33 1.13 8.16 -5.11
C SER A 33 1.69 8.77 -3.82
N LEU A 34 2.22 9.99 -3.89
CA LEU A 34 2.67 10.73 -2.72
C LEU A 34 1.52 11.03 -1.73
N ARG A 35 0.34 11.41 -2.24
CA ARG A 35 -0.84 11.64 -1.40
C ARG A 35 -1.38 10.36 -0.76
N PHE A 36 -1.29 9.24 -1.47
CA PHE A 36 -1.66 7.94 -0.91
C PHE A 36 -0.75 7.57 0.27
N GLU A 37 0.57 7.74 0.13
CA GLU A 37 1.51 7.46 1.21
C GLU A 37 1.33 8.38 2.42
N GLN A 38 0.93 9.64 2.21
CA GLN A 38 0.62 10.59 3.29
C GLN A 38 -0.51 10.15 4.22
N LEU A 39 -1.40 9.25 3.78
CA LEU A 39 -2.46 8.71 4.65
C LEU A 39 -1.91 7.74 5.71
N ASN A 40 -0.75 7.13 5.47
CA ASN A 40 -0.21 6.09 6.33
C ASN A 40 0.05 6.59 7.76
N GLY A 41 -0.49 5.88 8.74
CA GLY A 41 -0.32 6.23 10.16
C GLY A 41 -1.63 6.32 10.92
N ASP A 42 -1.54 6.91 12.12
CA ASP A 42 -2.64 7.07 13.06
C ASP A 42 -3.26 8.45 12.99
N TRP A 43 -4.59 8.49 12.92
CA TRP A 43 -5.40 9.70 12.92
C TRP A 43 -6.39 9.64 14.07
N GLN A 44 -6.44 10.69 14.89
CA GLN A 44 -7.37 10.81 16.00
C GLN A 44 -8.42 11.87 15.71
N LEU A 45 -9.67 11.61 16.10
CA LEU A 45 -10.76 12.56 15.95
C LEU A 45 -10.53 13.78 16.86
N THR A 46 -10.48 14.97 16.25
CA THR A 46 -10.30 16.26 16.97
C THR A 46 -11.58 17.08 17.03
N TYR A 47 -12.52 16.83 16.13
CA TYR A 47 -13.78 17.57 16.02
C TYR A 47 -14.85 16.72 15.33
N ILE A 48 -16.10 16.85 15.79
CA ILE A 48 -17.30 16.29 15.15
C ILE A 48 -18.42 17.33 15.20
N THR A 49 -19.15 17.50 14.11
CA THR A 49 -20.32 18.39 14.04
C THR A 49 -21.51 17.76 14.79
N GLY A 50 -22.23 18.55 15.61
CA GLY A 50 -23.37 18.03 16.37
C GLY A 50 -23.83 18.95 17.50
N PRO A 51 -24.81 18.52 18.33
CA PRO A 51 -25.20 19.21 19.55
C PRO A 51 -23.97 19.54 20.40
N ARG A 52 -23.95 20.71 21.06
CA ARG A 52 -22.81 21.20 21.85
C ARG A 52 -22.58 20.35 23.10
N ILE A 53 -22.14 19.11 22.91
CA ILE A 53 -21.64 18.23 23.96
C ILE A 53 -20.13 18.32 23.90
N ALA A 54 -19.49 18.54 25.04
CA ALA A 54 -18.04 18.57 25.13
C ALA A 54 -17.49 17.21 24.66
N PHE A 55 -16.41 17.24 23.88
CA PHE A 55 -15.82 16.04 23.29
C PHE A 55 -15.40 15.01 24.37
N GLU A 56 -14.89 15.50 25.51
CA GLU A 56 -14.56 14.69 26.68
C GLU A 56 -15.79 14.03 27.33
N GLY A 57 -16.99 14.60 27.15
CA GLY A 57 -18.24 13.99 27.59
C GLY A 57 -18.75 12.89 26.66
N LEU A 58 -18.37 12.92 25.37
CA LEU A 58 -18.74 11.89 24.39
C LEU A 58 -17.77 10.71 24.40
N TYR A 59 -16.49 10.98 24.63
CA TYR A 59 -15.41 10.00 24.58
C TYR A 59 -14.49 10.14 25.81
N PRO A 60 -14.97 9.76 27.02
CA PRO A 60 -14.23 9.97 28.27
C PRO A 60 -12.99 9.08 28.41
N ASP A 61 -13.01 7.89 27.81
CA ASP A 61 -11.97 6.87 28.01
C ASP A 61 -10.99 6.77 26.83
N ASP A 62 -11.50 6.62 25.60
CA ASP A 62 -10.69 6.59 24.38
C ASP A 62 -11.35 7.40 23.26
N LYS A 63 -10.57 8.32 22.69
CA LYS A 63 -11.00 9.11 21.55
C LYS A 63 -10.96 8.26 20.28
N PRO A 64 -11.98 8.35 19.40
CA PRO A 64 -12.00 7.62 18.14
C PRO A 64 -10.71 7.81 17.34
N ARG A 65 -10.16 6.71 16.86
CA ARG A 65 -8.96 6.67 16.02
C ARG A 65 -9.18 5.81 14.80
N ILE A 66 -8.47 6.14 13.73
CA ILE A 66 -8.35 5.37 12.51
C ILE A 66 -6.87 5.28 12.11
N ARG A 67 -6.42 4.08 11.76
CA ARG A 67 -5.06 3.79 11.32
C ARG A 67 -5.11 3.28 9.89
N PHE A 68 -4.41 3.95 8.99
CA PHE A 68 -4.20 3.49 7.63
C PHE A 68 -2.84 2.79 7.52
N LYS A 69 -2.86 1.61 6.91
CA LYS A 69 -1.66 0.90 6.43
C LYS A 69 -1.72 0.87 4.92
N THR A 70 -1.06 1.83 4.29
CA THR A 70 -1.14 2.05 2.83
C THR A 70 -0.48 0.90 2.06
N ALA A 71 0.63 0.36 2.57
CA ALA A 71 1.29 -0.82 2.03
C ALA A 71 0.35 -2.04 1.92
N ASP A 72 -0.55 -2.22 2.90
CA ASP A 72 -1.48 -3.35 2.98
C ASP A 72 -2.88 -3.03 2.44
N THR A 73 -3.11 -1.78 1.99
CA THR A 73 -4.44 -1.22 1.67
C THR A 73 -5.48 -1.53 2.75
N SER A 74 -5.08 -1.47 4.02
CA SER A 74 -5.93 -1.83 5.16
C SER A 74 -6.12 -0.68 6.13
N VAL A 75 -7.27 -0.71 6.80
CA VAL A 75 -7.66 0.26 7.81
C VAL A 75 -8.09 -0.47 9.07
N SER A 76 -7.80 0.12 10.22
CA SER A 76 -8.26 -0.36 11.53
C SER A 76 -8.50 0.81 12.46
N GLY A 77 -9.39 0.69 13.42
CA GLY A 77 -9.63 1.78 14.35
C GLY A 77 -10.66 1.46 15.41
N ASN A 78 -11.09 2.51 16.12
CA ASN A 78 -12.18 2.45 17.05
C ASN A 78 -13.05 3.70 16.97
N THR A 79 -14.30 3.57 17.45
CA THR A 79 -15.26 4.67 17.61
C THR A 79 -15.50 5.00 19.08
N GLY A 80 -14.49 4.78 19.93
CA GLY A 80 -14.58 4.84 21.39
C GLY A 80 -15.13 3.56 22.02
N CYS A 81 -16.31 3.09 21.59
CA CYS A 81 -16.94 1.89 22.15
C CYS A 81 -16.67 0.62 21.32
N ASN A 82 -16.53 0.76 20.00
CA ASN A 82 -16.40 -0.37 19.08
C ASN A 82 -15.10 -0.32 18.30
N VAL A 83 -14.54 -1.48 18.00
CA VAL A 83 -13.40 -1.63 17.08
C VAL A 83 -13.89 -1.95 15.67
N PHE A 84 -13.16 -1.46 14.66
CA PHE A 84 -13.42 -1.78 13.27
C PHE A 84 -12.13 -2.07 12.51
N SER A 85 -12.23 -2.82 11.42
CA SER A 85 -11.14 -3.07 10.48
C SER A 85 -11.68 -3.39 9.10
N GLY A 86 -10.90 -3.09 8.06
CA GLY A 86 -11.30 -3.36 6.69
C GLY A 86 -10.19 -3.10 5.67
N LYS A 87 -10.59 -3.18 4.40
CA LYS A 87 -9.79 -2.75 3.26
C LYS A 87 -10.29 -1.39 2.79
N PHE A 88 -9.41 -0.61 2.18
CA PHE A 88 -9.78 0.67 1.59
C PHE A 88 -9.16 0.82 0.21
N LYS A 89 -9.80 1.62 -0.63
CA LYS A 89 -9.27 2.08 -1.91
C LYS A 89 -9.26 3.61 -1.93
N THR A 90 -8.38 4.18 -2.75
CA THR A 90 -8.31 5.63 -2.95
C THR A 90 -8.49 5.98 -4.41
N GLU A 91 -9.44 6.86 -4.70
CA GLU A 91 -9.71 7.39 -6.04
C GLU A 91 -9.59 8.91 -5.97
N GLN A 92 -8.52 9.48 -6.55
CA GLN A 92 -8.19 10.90 -6.44
C GLN A 92 -8.14 11.40 -4.98
N LEU A 93 -9.24 11.95 -4.48
CA LEU A 93 -9.41 12.57 -3.15
C LEU A 93 -10.46 11.83 -2.30
N LYS A 94 -10.89 10.64 -2.73
CA LYS A 94 -11.92 9.84 -2.08
C LYS A 94 -11.31 8.55 -1.52
N ILE A 95 -11.72 8.19 -0.32
CA ILE A 95 -11.48 6.88 0.30
C ILE A 95 -12.79 6.09 0.26
N SER A 96 -12.74 4.82 -0.14
CA SER A 96 -13.90 3.90 -0.20
C SER A 96 -13.58 2.55 0.40
#